data_AF-A0A7T8KIJ6-F1
#
_entry.id   AF-A0A7T8KIJ6-F1
#
_cell.length_a   1.000
_cell.length_b   1.000
_cell.length_c   1.000
_cell.angle_alpha   90.00
_cell.angle_beta   90.00
_cell.angle_gamma   90.00
#
_symmetry.space_group_name_H-M   'P 1'
#
loop_
_entity.id
_entity.type
_entity.pdbx_description
1 polymer ?
#
loop_
_entity_poly.entity_id
_entity_poly.type
_entity_poly.pdbx_seq_one_letter_code
_entity_poly.pdbx_strand_id
1 'polypeptide(L)' 'YAYKADDETCKYKPEMKAASIKSFKGVKKGDEQQLKTAVEAIGPISVAIDASSM' A
#
# COMPACT_ATOMS: atom_id res chain seq x y z
N TYR A 1 -7.49 -1.06 -16.82
CA TYR A 1 -6.07 -0.76 -16.57
C TYR A 1 -5.41 -2.08 -16.22
N ALA A 2 -4.93 -2.83 -17.21
CA ALA A 2 -4.37 -4.17 -17.02
C ALA A 2 -2.86 -4.08 -16.76
N TYR A 3 -2.33 -4.96 -15.90
CA TYR A 3 -0.90 -4.99 -15.59
C TYR A 3 -0.10 -5.53 -16.80
N LYS A 4 0.98 -4.84 -17.16
CA LYS A 4 1.80 -5.18 -18.35
C LYS A 4 3.27 -5.49 -18.06
N ALA A 5 3.71 -5.33 -16.81
CA ALA A 5 5.10 -5.53 -16.40
C ALA A 5 6.14 -4.72 -17.22
N ASP A 6 5.73 -3.57 -17.77
CA ASP A 6 6.56 -2.67 -18.59
C ASP A 6 6.21 -1.21 -18.27
N ASP A 7 7.20 -0.33 -18.33
CA ASP A 7 7.03 1.11 -18.07
C ASP A 7 6.34 1.80 -19.26
N GLU A 8 5.01 1.83 -19.23
CA GLU A 8 4.20 2.52 -20.22
C GLU A 8 3.88 3.98 -19.85
N THR A 9 3.51 4.79 -20.85
CA THR A 9 2.94 6.12 -20.61
C THR A 9 1.64 6.03 -19.79
N CYS A 10 1.42 7.03 -18.92
CA CYS A 10 0.22 7.10 -18.08
C CYS A 10 -1.09 7.07 -18.89
N LYS A 11 -1.89 6.01 -18.70
CA LYS A 11 -3.22 5.82 -19.30
C LYS A 11 -4.35 6.06 -18.30
N TYR A 12 -4.10 6.88 -17.28
CA TYR A 12 -5.10 7.20 -16.27
C TYR A 12 -6.31 7.88 -16.92
N LYS A 13 -7.50 7.33 -16.66
CA LYS A 13 -8.77 7.91 -17.08
C LYS A 13 -9.57 8.26 -15.82
N PRO A 14 -9.87 9.54 -15.55
CA PRO A 14 -10.58 9.94 -14.33
C PRO A 14 -11.98 9.32 -14.24
N GLU A 15 -12.61 9.04 -15.39
CA GLU A 15 -13.92 8.39 -15.50
C GLU A 15 -13.91 6.91 -15.04
N MET A 16 -12.74 6.25 -15.05
CA MET A 16 -12.57 4.86 -14.62
C MET A 16 -11.95 4.75 -13.22
N LYS A 17 -12.07 5.79 -12.39
CA LYS A 17 -11.49 5.82 -11.05
C LYS A 17 -12.24 4.85 -10.12
N ALA A 18 -11.58 3.75 -9.74
CA ALA A 18 -12.16 2.74 -8.85
C ALA A 18 -12.19 3.17 -7.38
N ALA A 19 -11.19 3.93 -6.90
CA ALA A 19 -11.13 4.40 -5.52
C ALA A 19 -10.30 5.70 -5.40
N SER A 20 -10.51 6.43 -4.30
CA SER A 20 -9.68 7.56 -3.91
C SER A 20 -9.23 7.40 -2.47
N ILE A 21 -7.95 7.63 -2.20
CA ILE A 21 -7.45 7.66 -0.83
C ILE A 21 -7.82 9.03 -0.24
N LYS A 22 -8.49 9.04 0.91
CA LYS A 22 -8.82 10.27 1.65
C LYS A 22 -7.75 10.63 2.69
N SER A 23 -7.13 9.62 3.30
CA SER A 23 -6.09 9.79 4.30
C SER A 23 -5.29 8.49 4.45
N PHE A 24 -4.06 8.60 4.95
CA PHE A 24 -3.23 7.48 5.36
C PHE A 24 -2.68 7.76 6.76
N LYS A 25 -2.46 6.71 7.56
CA LYS A 25 -1.80 6.78 8.86
C LYS A 25 -0.66 5.78 8.88
N GLY A 26 0.49 6.22 9.37
CA GLY A 26 1.66 5.37 9.57
C GLY A 26 1.69 4.79 10.98
N VAL A 27 2.16 3.56 11.08
CA VAL A 27 2.58 2.94 12.35
C VAL A 27 4.02 3.39 12.65
N LYS A 28 4.38 3.55 13.93
CA LYS A 28 5.76 3.88 14.30
C LYS A 28 6.73 2.80 13.81
N LYS A 29 7.89 3.23 13.27
CA LYS A 29 8.93 2.32 12.81
C LYS A 29 9.41 1.43 13.96
N GLY A 30 9.39 0.11 13.74
CA GLY A 30 9.85 -0.88 14.72
C GLY A 30 8.86 -1.21 15.84
N ASP A 31 7.65 -0.63 15.83
CA ASP A 31 6.63 -0.88 16.86
C ASP A 31 5.67 -1.99 16.41
N GLU A 32 6.12 -3.25 16.55
CA GLU A 32 5.36 -4.43 16.12
C GLU A 32 4.07 -4.65 16.92
N GLN A 33 4.02 -4.20 18.18
CA GLN A 33 2.80 -4.26 18.97
C GLN A 33 1.74 -3.32 18.41
N GLN A 34 2.12 -2.09 18.04
CA GLN A 34 1.22 -1.17 17.37
C GLN A 34 0.81 -1.67 15.99
N LEU A 35 1.73 -2.32 15.24
CA LEU A 35 1.40 -2.95 13.97
C LEU A 35 0.34 -4.04 14.14
N LYS A 36 0.51 -4.93 15.14
CA LYS A 36 -0.46 -5.99 15.45
C LYS A 36 -1.84 -5.42 15.74
N THR A 37 -1.92 -4.43 16.64
CA THR A 37 -3.19 -3.77 16.99
C THR A 37 -3.81 -3.07 15.78
N ALA A 38 -2.99 -2.44 14.94
CA ALA A 38 -3.47 -1.77 13.72
C ALA A 38 -4.00 -2.78 12.68
N VAL A 39 -3.35 -3.94 12.54
CA VAL A 39 -3.85 -5.02 11.65
C VAL A 39 -5.19 -5.54 12.13
N GLU A 40 -5.35 -5.74 13.44
CA GLU A 40 -6.62 -6.18 14.03
C GLU A 40 -7.74 -5.14 13.87
N ALA A 41 -7.43 -3.86 14.11
CA ALA A 41 -8.44 -2.80 14.15
C ALA A 41 -8.82 -2.24 12.77
N ILE A 42 -7.87 -2.19 11.81
CA ILE A 42 -8.03 -1.50 10.52
C ILE A 42 -8.09 -2.50 9.37
N GLY A 43 -7.36 -3.61 9.46
CA GLY A 43 -7.23 -4.62 8.41
C GLY A 43 -5.83 -4.66 7.78
N PRO A 44 -5.70 -5.05 6.50
CA PRO A 44 -4.39 -5.26 5.88
C PRO A 44 -3.57 -3.96 5.80
N ILE A 45 -2.29 -4.04 6.19
CA ILE A 45 -1.35 -2.91 6.23
C ILE A 45 -0.20 -3.20 5.26
N SER A 46 0.11 -2.22 4.39
CA SER A 46 1.28 -2.28 3.52
C SER A 46 2.56 -2.10 4.34
N VAL A 47 3.49 -3.05 4.24
CA VAL A 47 4.80 -3.02 4.92
C VAL A 47 5.93 -3.17 3.91
N ALA A 48 7.08 -2.57 4.21
CA ALA A 48 8.31 -2.76 3.45
C ALA A 48 9.28 -3.60 4.28
N ILE A 49 9.84 -4.64 3.65
CA ILE A 49 10.88 -5.50 4.23
C ILE A 49 12.17 -5.31 3.44
N ASP A 50 13.31 -5.40 4.12
CA ASP A 50 14.59 -5.50 3.43
C ASP A 50 14.70 -6.90 2.83
N ALA A 51 14.74 -6.96 1.49
CA ALA A 51 14.83 -8.20 0.73
C ALA A 51 16.24 -8.43 0.16
N SER A 52 17.25 -7.73 0.70
CA SER A 52 18.62 -7.73 0.19
C SER A 52 19.37 -9.02 0.50
N SER A 53 18.86 -9.82 1.45
CA SER A 53 19.37 -11.15 1.79
C SER A 53 18.27 -12.21 1.68
N MET A 54 18.16 -12.80 0.49
CA MET A 54 17.65 -14.16 0.27
C MET A 54 18.75 -15.00 -0.37
#